data_AF-A0A3D5Z200-F1
#
_entry.id   AF-A0A3D5Z200-F1
#
_cell.length_a   1.000
_cell.length_b   1.000
_cell.length_c   1.000
_cell.angle_alpha   90.00
_cell.angle_beta   90.00
_cell.angle_gamma   90.00
#
_symmetry.space_group_name_H-M   'P 1'
#
loop_
_entity.id
_entity.type
_entity.pdbx_description
1 polymer ?
#
loop_
_entity_poly.entity_id
_entity_poly.type
_entity_poly.pdbx_seq_one_letter_code
_entity_poly.pdbx_strand_id
1 'polypeptide(L)'
;MEDFEKNEDKMENDSKFREEIYSKAVRAGKRTYFFDVKSTRRDEFYLTITESKKRFEQDGSFHFEKHKIFLYKEDFEKFIDGLQEVISYIDQNQLEDYDVEIRSGFEKVSESDNIILEEAGFEKNYSSIDFDDLSN
;
A
#
# COMPACT_ATOMS: atom_id res chain seq x y z
N MET A 1 -5.67 -27.89 27.45
CA MET A 1 -6.82 -27.31 26.73
C MET A 1 -6.22 -26.18 25.88
N GLU A 2 -5.38 -26.58 24.93
CA GLU A 2 -4.46 -25.73 24.18
C GLU A 2 -4.29 -26.46 22.85
N ASP A 3 -5.05 -26.07 21.82
CA ASP A 3 -4.83 -26.47 20.41
C ASP A 3 -5.93 -25.84 19.51
N PHE A 4 -6.07 -24.51 19.55
CA PHE A 4 -7.00 -23.81 18.65
C PHE A 4 -6.38 -22.67 17.81
N GLU A 5 -5.10 -22.33 17.96
CA GLU A 5 -4.52 -21.17 17.26
C GLU A 5 -3.73 -21.50 15.98
N LYS A 6 -3.58 -22.78 15.60
CA LYS A 6 -2.67 -23.18 14.51
C LYS A 6 -3.33 -23.51 13.16
N ASN A 7 -4.47 -22.88 12.85
CA ASN A 7 -5.24 -23.15 11.63
C ASN A 7 -5.39 -21.95 10.67
N GLU A 8 -5.00 -20.73 11.02
CA GLU A 8 -5.12 -19.59 10.09
C GLU A 8 -4.01 -19.57 9.02
N ASP A 9 -2.77 -19.96 9.37
CA ASP A 9 -1.63 -19.89 8.44
C ASP A 9 -1.65 -20.96 7.33
N LYS A 10 -2.42 -22.04 7.49
CA LYS A 10 -2.45 -23.14 6.51
C LYS A 10 -3.39 -22.92 5.33
N MET A 11 -4.33 -21.97 5.41
CA MET A 11 -5.18 -21.60 4.27
C MET A 11 -4.53 -20.59 3.31
N GLU A 12 -3.38 -20.00 3.67
CA GLU A 12 -2.66 -19.06 2.78
C GLU A 12 -1.95 -19.74 1.59
N ASN A 13 -1.66 -21.05 1.66
CA ASN A 13 -0.76 -21.69 0.68
C ASN A 13 -1.44 -22.20 -0.61
N ASP A 14 -2.75 -22.44 -0.60
CA ASP A 14 -3.49 -22.93 -1.79
C ASP A 14 -3.87 -21.81 -2.79
N SER A 15 -3.66 -20.54 -2.40
CA SER A 15 -4.02 -19.34 -3.16
C SER A 15 -2.82 -18.66 -3.85
N LYS A 16 -1.70 -19.35 -4.03
CA LYS A 16 -0.42 -18.82 -4.55
C LYS A 16 -0.48 -18.18 -5.96
N PHE A 17 -1.64 -18.09 -6.60
CA PHE A 17 -1.78 -17.66 -7.99
C PHE A 17 -3.13 -17.00 -8.33
N ARG A 18 -3.80 -16.32 -7.39
CA ARG A 18 -4.61 -15.17 -7.84
C ARG A 18 -3.58 -14.12 -8.22
N GLU A 19 -3.17 -14.13 -9.49
CA GLU A 19 -2.06 -13.35 -10.03
C GLU A 19 -2.12 -11.93 -9.46
N GLU A 20 -1.12 -11.62 -8.65
CA GLU A 20 -0.88 -10.25 -8.21
C GLU A 20 -0.37 -9.51 -9.44
N ILE A 21 -1.29 -8.83 -10.12
CA ILE A 21 -1.05 -8.16 -11.41
C ILE A 21 -0.14 -6.95 -11.19
N TYR A 22 -0.36 -6.25 -10.07
CA TYR A 22 0.38 -5.07 -9.70
C TYR A 22 0.39 -4.93 -8.17
N SER A 23 1.51 -4.47 -7.61
CA SER A 23 1.58 -4.08 -6.21
C SER A 23 2.41 -2.83 -6.04
N LYS A 24 1.95 -1.96 -5.14
CA LYS A 24 2.65 -0.75 -4.72
C LYS A 24 2.69 -0.69 -3.19
N ALA A 25 3.89 -0.67 -2.63
CA ALA A 25 4.11 -0.45 -1.21
C ALA A 25 4.44 1.01 -0.91
N VAL A 26 3.79 1.60 0.09
CA VAL A 26 4.01 2.96 0.58
C VAL A 26 4.38 2.90 2.06
N ARG A 27 5.63 3.28 2.39
CA ARG A 27 6.10 3.34 3.77
C ARG A 27 5.78 4.71 4.37
N ALA A 28 5.14 4.72 5.55
CA ALA A 28 4.73 5.91 6.28
C ALA A 28 5.07 5.74 7.77
N GLY A 29 6.35 5.96 8.11
CA GLY A 29 6.85 5.79 9.47
C GLY A 29 6.69 4.35 9.99
N LYS A 30 5.85 4.15 11.03
CA LYS A 30 5.57 2.83 11.63
C LYS A 30 4.51 2.01 10.87
N ARG A 31 3.90 2.59 9.83
CA ARG A 31 2.90 1.93 8.98
C ARG A 31 3.45 1.70 7.59
N THR A 32 3.05 0.60 6.96
CA THR A 32 3.26 0.34 5.53
C THR A 32 1.91 0.03 4.91
N TYR A 33 1.57 0.74 3.84
CA TYR A 33 0.37 0.49 3.05
C TYR A 33 0.76 -0.31 1.81
N PHE A 34 0.01 -1.36 1.50
CA PHE A 34 0.16 -2.17 0.30
C PHE A 34 -1.10 -2.01 -0.54
N PHE A 35 -0.93 -1.62 -1.80
CA PHE A 35 -2.00 -1.49 -2.78
C PHE A 35 -1.78 -2.57 -3.84
N ASP A 36 -2.54 -3.66 -3.75
CA ASP A 36 -2.40 -4.81 -4.64
C ASP A 36 -3.59 -4.91 -5.58
N VAL A 37 -3.33 -5.02 -6.88
CA VAL A 37 -4.33 -5.32 -7.90
C VAL A 37 -4.33 -6.82 -8.17
N LYS A 38 -5.48 -7.45 -8.03
CA LYS A 38 -5.68 -8.90 -8.21
C LYS A 38 -6.85 -9.16 -9.13
N SER A 39 -6.83 -10.31 -9.82
CA SER A 39 -7.94 -10.78 -10.64
C SER A 39 -8.83 -11.76 -9.87
N THR A 40 -10.14 -11.67 -10.11
CA THR A 40 -11.08 -12.74 -9.74
C THR A 40 -10.97 -13.90 -10.74
N ARG A 41 -11.72 -14.98 -10.50
CA ARG A 41 -11.82 -16.10 -11.46
C ARG A 41 -12.49 -15.72 -12.79
N ARG A 42 -13.07 -14.52 -12.88
CA ARG A 42 -13.74 -13.98 -14.08
C ARG A 42 -12.87 -12.93 -14.79
N ASP A 43 -11.58 -12.86 -14.47
CA ASP A 43 -10.64 -11.85 -14.98
C ASP A 43 -11.05 -10.40 -14.69
N GLU A 44 -11.88 -10.19 -13.66
CA GLU A 44 -12.22 -8.85 -13.16
C GLU A 44 -11.20 -8.41 -12.12
N PHE A 45 -10.71 -7.17 -12.25
CA PHE A 45 -9.75 -6.61 -11.31
C PHE A 45 -10.41 -6.03 -10.07
N TYR A 46 -9.79 -6.28 -8.93
CA TYR A 46 -10.15 -5.69 -7.64
C TYR A 46 -8.89 -5.25 -6.90
N LEU A 47 -9.06 -4.27 -6.02
CA LEU A 47 -7.98 -3.69 -5.22
C LEU A 47 -8.00 -4.31 -3.82
N THR A 48 -6.83 -4.70 -3.32
CA THR A 48 -6.62 -5.02 -1.91
C THR A 48 -5.75 -3.93 -1.30
N ILE A 49 -6.27 -3.25 -0.30
CA ILE A 49 -5.50 -2.27 0.48
C ILE A 49 -5.17 -2.91 1.82
N THR A 50 -3.88 -3.09 2.11
CA THR A 50 -3.43 -3.62 3.40
C THR A 50 -2.62 -2.56 4.14
N GLU A 51 -3.06 -2.17 5.31
CA GLU A 51 -2.21 -1.46 6.28
C GLU A 51 -1.49 -2.50 7.15
N SER A 52 -0.17 -2.42 7.24
CA SER A 52 0.61 -3.13 8.24
C SER A 52 1.25 -2.14 9.21
N LYS A 53 0.90 -2.24 10.49
CA LYS A 53 1.39 -1.37 11.55
C LYS A 53 2.28 -2.15 12.51
N LYS A 54 3.50 -1.66 12.71
CA LYS A 54 4.40 -2.22 13.73
C LYS A 54 3.94 -1.80 15.12
N ARG A 55 3.58 -2.77 15.96
CA ARG A 55 3.24 -2.60 17.38
C ARG A 55 4.39 -3.08 18.24
N PHE A 56 4.63 -2.37 19.34
CA PHE A 56 5.62 -2.72 20.34
C PHE A 56 4.88 -3.05 21.63
N GLU A 57 5.23 -4.17 22.23
CA GLU A 57 4.72 -4.60 23.53
C GLU A 57 5.57 -4.04 24.67
N GLN A 58 5.06 -4.14 25.90
CA GLN A 58 5.76 -3.64 27.09
C GLN A 58 7.05 -4.41 27.41
N ASP A 59 7.15 -5.66 26.95
CA ASP A 59 8.33 -6.52 27.11
C ASP A 59 9.42 -6.25 26.05
N GLY A 60 9.20 -5.29 25.15
CA GLY A 60 10.13 -4.96 24.06
C GLY A 60 9.98 -5.84 22.82
N SER A 61 9.09 -6.84 22.84
CA SER A 61 8.72 -7.58 21.64
C SER A 61 7.91 -6.70 20.68
N PHE A 62 7.83 -7.11 19.41
CA PHE A 62 7.02 -6.42 18.42
C PHE A 62 6.21 -7.39 17.58
N HIS A 63 5.05 -6.96 17.14
CA HIS A 63 4.20 -7.68 16.20
C HIS A 63 3.68 -6.73 15.12
N PHE A 64 3.17 -7.28 14.01
CA PHE A 64 2.55 -6.50 12.94
C PHE A 64 1.05 -6.68 12.96
N GLU A 65 0.32 -5.61 13.25
CA GLU A 65 -1.13 -5.56 13.11
C GLU A 65 -1.45 -5.25 11.64
N LYS A 66 -2.31 -6.07 11.01
CA LYS A 66 -2.71 -5.90 9.62
C LYS A 66 -4.19 -5.56 9.51
N HIS A 67 -4.52 -4.48 8.83
CA HIS A 67 -5.90 -4.17 8.41
C HIS A 67 -5.99 -4.33 6.90
N LYS A 68 -6.99 -5.09 6.43
CA LYS A 68 -7.16 -5.39 5.01
C LYS A 68 -8.55 -4.99 4.54
N ILE A 69 -8.58 -4.25 3.43
CA ILE A 69 -9.80 -3.82 2.74
C ILE A 69 -9.77 -4.42 1.34
N PHE A 70 -10.91 -4.97 0.92
CA PHE A 70 -11.16 -5.38 -0.45
C PHE A 70 -12.09 -4.37 -1.10
N LEU A 71 -11.70 -3.85 -2.24
CA LEU A 71 -12.48 -2.89 -3.00
C LEU A 71 -12.70 -3.44 -4.41
N TYR A 72 -13.96 -3.56 -4.81
CA TYR A 72 -14.35 -4.05 -6.12
C TYR A 72 -14.64 -2.87 -7.07
N LYS A 73 -14.59 -3.15 -8.38
CA LYS A 73 -14.63 -2.13 -9.43
C LYS A 73 -15.87 -1.24 -9.37
N GLU A 74 -17.02 -1.81 -9.01
CA GLU A 74 -18.30 -1.12 -8.87
C GLU A 74 -18.30 -0.02 -7.79
N ASP A 75 -17.40 -0.13 -6.81
CA ASP A 75 -17.32 0.78 -5.66
C ASP A 75 -16.19 1.81 -5.78
N PHE A 76 -15.34 1.72 -6.82
CA PHE A 76 -14.15 2.58 -6.95
C PHE A 76 -14.47 4.07 -6.93
N GLU A 77 -15.43 4.50 -7.75
CA GLU A 77 -15.80 5.91 -7.88
C GLU A 77 -16.31 6.45 -6.54
N LYS A 78 -17.30 5.78 -5.93
CA LYS A 78 -17.87 6.20 -4.63
C LYS A 78 -16.83 6.20 -3.50
N PHE A 79 -15.93 5.23 -3.51
CA PHE A 79 -14.86 5.16 -2.51
C PHE A 79 -13.85 6.30 -2.66
N ILE A 80 -13.42 6.59 -3.89
CA ILE A 80 -12.49 7.69 -4.19
C ILE A 80 -13.11 9.04 -3.82
N ASP A 81 -14.37 9.28 -4.21
CA ASP A 81 -15.06 10.52 -3.92
C ASP A 81 -15.16 10.77 -2.41
N GLY A 82 -15.63 9.76 -1.65
CA GLY A 82 -15.73 9.87 -0.20
C GLY A 82 -14.36 10.03 0.48
N LEU A 83 -13.32 9.38 -0.03
CA LEU A 83 -11.96 9.52 0.48
C LEU A 83 -11.41 10.94 0.22
N GLN A 84 -11.57 11.46 -0.99
CA GLN A 84 -11.11 12.79 -1.38
C GLN A 84 -11.85 13.90 -0.63
N GLU A 85 -13.17 13.76 -0.44
CA GLU A 85 -13.97 14.71 0.33
C GLU A 85 -13.46 14.81 1.78
N VAL A 86 -13.26 13.67 2.44
CA VAL A 86 -12.77 13.63 3.82
C VAL A 86 -11.35 14.15 3.95
N ILE A 87 -10.44 13.82 3.01
CA ILE A 87 -9.08 14.37 3.00
C ILE A 87 -9.12 15.89 2.83
N SER A 88 -9.92 16.38 1.87
CA SER A 88 -10.06 17.82 1.63
C SER A 88 -10.62 18.55 2.84
N TYR A 89 -11.59 17.94 3.54
CA TYR A 89 -12.12 18.46 4.79
C TYR A 89 -11.03 18.56 5.86
N ILE A 90 -10.19 17.53 6.03
CA ILE A 90 -9.08 17.56 6.99
C ILE A 90 -8.11 18.69 6.64
N ASP A 91 -7.66 18.78 5.39
CA ASP A 91 -6.71 19.79 4.92
C ASP A 91 -7.19 21.22 5.13
N GLN A 92 -8.50 21.47 4.99
CA GLN A 92 -9.09 22.80 5.16
C GLN A 92 -9.25 23.18 6.64
N ASN A 93 -9.47 22.20 7.52
CA ASN A 93 -9.80 22.43 8.93
C ASN A 93 -8.62 22.22 9.88
N GLN A 94 -7.57 21.50 9.46
CA GLN A 94 -6.31 21.36 10.17
C GLN A 94 -5.21 22.12 9.41
N LEU A 95 -5.20 23.44 9.55
CA LEU A 95 -4.07 24.30 9.17
C LEU A 95 -3.00 24.29 10.27
N GLU A 96 -2.43 23.12 10.60
CA GLU A 96 -1.24 23.06 11.47
C GLU A 96 -0.24 22.02 10.95
N ASP A 97 0.94 22.51 10.56
CA ASP A 97 2.21 21.81 10.35
C ASP A 97 2.21 20.50 9.54
N TYR A 98 1.58 20.49 8.36
CA TYR A 98 1.90 19.49 7.34
C TYR A 98 3.14 19.94 6.56
N ASP A 99 4.27 19.25 6.78
CA ASP A 99 5.54 19.45 6.08
C ASP A 99 5.31 19.64 4.56
N VAL A 100 5.69 20.82 4.06
CA VAL A 100 5.45 21.35 2.71
C VAL A 100 6.06 20.47 1.60
N GLU A 101 6.92 19.49 1.93
CA GLU A 101 7.57 18.60 0.96
C GLU A 101 6.60 17.68 0.20
N ILE A 102 5.49 17.22 0.82
CA ILE A 102 4.61 16.24 0.19
C ILE A 102 3.75 16.84 -0.94
N ARG A 103 3.33 18.11 -0.83
CA ARG A 103 2.50 18.77 -1.85
C ARG A 103 3.23 18.95 -3.19
N SER A 104 4.54 19.17 -3.16
CA SER A 104 5.35 19.38 -4.36
C SER A 104 5.45 18.15 -5.31
N GLY A 105 5.14 16.95 -4.81
CA GLY A 105 5.19 15.71 -5.57
C GLY A 105 3.92 15.40 -6.37
N PHE A 106 2.77 15.93 -5.96
CA PHE A 106 1.47 15.64 -6.60
C PHE A 106 1.09 16.65 -7.70
N GLU A 107 1.50 17.92 -7.58
CA GLU A 107 1.18 18.96 -8.58
C GLU A 107 1.90 18.78 -9.93
N LYS A 108 3.00 18.01 -9.98
CA LYS A 108 3.73 17.77 -11.24
C LYS A 108 3.06 16.79 -12.21
N VAL A 109 1.95 16.16 -11.84
CA VAL A 109 1.32 15.10 -12.66
C VAL A 109 0.10 15.60 -13.44
N SER A 110 -0.43 16.80 -13.17
CA SER A 110 -1.71 17.24 -13.74
C SER A 110 -1.61 18.15 -14.99
N GLU A 111 -0.42 18.55 -15.44
CA GLU A 111 -0.29 19.50 -16.57
C GLU A 111 0.40 18.95 -17.83
N SER A 112 0.78 17.68 -17.88
CA SER A 112 1.40 17.13 -19.09
C SER A 112 1.01 15.66 -19.35
N ASP A 113 0.51 15.44 -20.57
CA ASP A 113 0.58 14.21 -21.39
C ASP A 113 -0.74 13.41 -21.51
N ASN A 114 -1.65 13.72 -22.44
CA ASN A 114 -1.57 13.24 -23.83
C ASN A 114 -0.14 13.17 -24.39
N ILE A 115 0.49 11.98 -24.42
CA ILE A 115 1.44 11.51 -25.45
C ILE A 115 1.80 10.03 -25.21
N ILE A 116 1.39 9.20 -26.17
CA ILE A 116 2.05 8.05 -26.84
C ILE A 116 3.16 7.28 -26.07
N LEU A 117 2.92 5.96 -25.99
CA LEU A 117 3.91 4.90 -25.76
C LEU A 117 4.98 4.90 -26.86
N GLU A 118 6.22 5.30 -26.56
CA GLU A 118 7.44 4.66 -27.07
C GLU A 118 8.72 5.20 -26.39
N GLU A 119 9.70 4.30 -26.31
CA GLU A 119 11.09 4.47 -25.87
C GLU A 119 11.40 4.58 -24.37
N ALA A 120 11.75 3.40 -23.86
CA ALA A 120 12.55 3.16 -22.67
C ALA A 120 13.81 4.04 -22.60
N GLY A 121 14.02 4.67 -21.45
CA GLY A 121 15.27 5.38 -21.17
C GLY A 121 15.19 6.30 -19.96
N PHE A 122 15.05 5.75 -18.76
CA PHE A 122 15.42 6.50 -17.55
C PHE A 122 16.06 5.58 -16.51
N GLU A 123 17.38 5.44 -16.62
CA GLU A 123 18.23 4.91 -15.57
C GLU A 123 18.22 5.86 -14.36
N LYS A 124 17.80 5.35 -13.20
CA LYS A 124 18.35 5.79 -11.92
C LYS A 124 18.92 4.57 -11.21
N ASN A 125 20.25 4.51 -11.23
CA ASN A 125 21.06 3.54 -10.50
C ASN A 125 20.75 3.57 -9.01
N TYR A 126 20.11 2.51 -8.51
CA TYR A 126 20.13 2.13 -7.09
C TYR A 126 20.99 0.86 -6.99
N SER A 127 22.30 1.00 -7.18
CA SER A 127 23.24 -0.10 -7.00
C SER A 127 23.52 -0.33 -5.52
N SER A 128 23.21 -1.56 -5.09
CA SER A 128 23.82 -2.31 -3.97
C SER A 128 23.78 -1.67 -2.58
N ILE A 129 22.75 -2.03 -1.81
CA ILE A 129 22.87 -2.11 -0.35
C ILE A 129 23.41 -3.52 -0.05
N ASP A 130 24.65 -3.60 0.43
CA ASP A 130 25.24 -4.87 0.87
C ASP A 130 24.60 -5.30 2.20
N PHE A 131 24.15 -6.56 2.23
CA PHE A 131 23.38 -7.17 3.30
C PHE A 131 24.24 -7.74 4.45
N ASP A 132 25.53 -7.40 4.51
CA ASP A 132 26.47 -7.92 5.51
C ASP A 132 26.56 -7.06 6.79
N ASP A 133 25.97 -5.86 6.81
CA ASP A 133 26.10 -4.92 7.96
C ASP A 133 24.94 -5.02 8.98
N LEU A 134 24.12 -6.07 8.88
CA LEU A 134 22.97 -6.28 9.78
C LEU A 134 23.13 -7.46 10.77
N SER A 135 24.33 -8.02 10.88
CA SER A 135 24.66 -8.96 11.96
C SER A 135 25.71 -8.37 12.90
N ASN A 136 25.25 -7.54 13.83
CA ASN A 136 25.91 -7.32 15.13
C ASN A 136 24.87 -7.00 16.18
#